data_AF-A0A813KM54-F1
#
_entry.id   AF-A0A813KM54-F1
#
_cell.length_a   1.000
_cell.length_b   1.000
_cell.length_c   1.000
_cell.angle_alpha   90.00
_cell.angle_beta   90.00
_cell.angle_gamma   90.00
#
_symmetry.space_group_name_H-M   'P 1'
#
loop_
_entity.id
_entity.type
_entity.pdbx_description
1 polymer ?
#
loop_
_entity_poly.entity_id
_entity_poly.type
_entity_poly.pdbx_seq_one_letter_code
_entity_poly.pdbx_strand_id
1 'polypeptide(L)'
;EWRILGQLWKEFDLTIREFCQFLVIAFGDSLEDAWSGLDDDGSGIISEEEWFQCVESIGYFGPARVVFALLDSSDDGDISYTEFSELQKYMPKPKDVSVAPCSPGVRGLTCFS
;
A
#
# COMPACT_ATOMS: atom_id res chain seq x y z
N GLU A 1 -3.03 -22.16 22.49
CA GLU A 1 -4.11 -21.41 21.82
C GLU A 1 -3.88 -19.90 21.59
N TRP A 2 -2.78 -19.28 22.06
CA TRP A 2 -2.50 -17.84 21.79
C TRP A 2 -1.29 -17.58 20.88
N ARG A 3 -0.49 -18.62 20.62
CA ARG A 3 0.69 -18.53 19.75
C ARG A 3 0.33 -18.39 18.27
N ILE A 4 -0.79 -18.97 17.86
CA ILE A 4 -1.29 -18.93 16.48
C ILE A 4 -1.77 -17.52 16.13
N LEU A 5 -2.54 -16.89 17.04
CA LEU A 5 -2.93 -15.49 16.89
C LEU A 5 -1.68 -14.59 16.80
N GLY A 6 -0.71 -14.73 17.70
CA GLY A 6 0.51 -13.90 17.65
C GLY A 6 1.38 -14.08 16.40
N GLN A 7 1.24 -15.18 15.66
CA GLN A 7 1.96 -15.40 14.39
C GLN A 7 1.23 -14.75 13.22
N LEU A 8 -0.09 -14.91 13.14
CA LEU A 8 -0.92 -14.31 12.09
C LEU A 8 -0.80 -12.78 12.06
N TRP A 9 -0.83 -12.13 13.23
CA TRP A 9 -0.71 -10.67 13.31
C TRP A 9 0.66 -10.16 12.85
N LYS A 10 1.72 -10.96 12.96
CA LYS A 10 3.04 -10.60 12.43
C LYS A 10 3.09 -10.71 10.91
N GLU A 11 2.41 -11.69 10.33
CA GLU A 11 2.30 -11.85 8.88
C GLU A 11 1.48 -10.71 8.25
N PHE A 12 0.43 -10.27 8.95
CA PHE A 12 -0.35 -9.10 8.56
C PHE A 12 0.45 -7.80 8.63
N ASP A 13 1.14 -7.57 9.75
CA ASP A 13 2.05 -6.42 9.93
C ASP A 13 3.19 -6.42 8.90
N LEU A 14 3.66 -7.58 8.44
CA LEU A 14 4.64 -7.63 7.35
C LEU A 14 4.00 -7.26 6.00
N THR A 15 2.82 -7.78 5.70
CA THR A 15 2.14 -7.53 4.43
C THR A 15 1.82 -6.03 4.26
N ILE A 16 1.35 -5.38 5.32
CA ILE A 16 1.01 -3.95 5.28
C ILE A 16 2.27 -3.09 5.11
N ARG A 17 3.41 -3.51 5.68
CA ARG A 17 4.70 -2.84 5.50
C ARG A 17 5.21 -2.90 4.08
N GLU A 18 5.14 -4.07 3.46
CA GLU A 18 5.53 -4.24 2.05
C GLU A 18 4.65 -3.36 1.16
N PHE A 19 3.36 -3.28 1.45
CA PHE A 19 2.44 -2.40 0.74
C PHE A 19 2.79 -0.92 0.92
N CYS A 20 3.01 -0.47 2.16
CA CYS A 20 3.47 0.90 2.44
C CYS A 20 4.76 1.24 1.67
N GLN A 21 5.76 0.36 1.73
CA GLN A 21 7.01 0.55 1.01
C GLN A 21 6.77 0.65 -0.51
N PHE A 22 5.86 -0.17 -1.04
CA PHE A 22 5.49 -0.12 -2.44
C PHE A 22 4.87 1.24 -2.82
N LEU A 23 3.95 1.77 -1.99
CA LEU A 23 3.34 3.08 -2.22
C LEU A 23 4.37 4.22 -2.25
N VAL A 24 5.35 4.20 -1.34
CA VAL A 24 6.42 5.22 -1.32
C VAL A 24 7.33 5.12 -2.55
N ILE A 25 7.53 3.91 -3.06
CA ILE A 25 8.29 3.73 -4.31
C ILE A 25 7.49 4.19 -5.53
N ALA A 26 6.16 3.99 -5.52
CA ALA A 26 5.29 4.30 -6.64
C ALA A 26 4.95 5.79 -6.75
N PHE A 27 4.65 6.45 -5.63
CA PHE A 27 4.14 7.82 -5.60
C PHE A 27 5.19 8.83 -5.14
N GLY A 28 5.88 8.60 -4.01
CA GLY A 28 6.91 9.52 -3.51
C GLY A 28 7.44 9.18 -2.12
N ASP A 29 8.37 9.97 -1.58
CA ASP A 29 9.11 9.67 -0.33
C ASP A 29 8.24 9.62 0.95
N SER A 30 6.98 10.05 0.87
CA SER A 30 6.05 10.20 2.00
C SER A 30 4.69 9.55 1.76
N LEU A 31 4.04 9.09 2.84
CA LEU A 31 2.66 8.59 2.79
C LEU A 31 1.65 9.65 2.32
N GLU A 32 1.90 10.93 2.62
CA GLU A 32 1.03 12.03 2.18
C GLU A 32 1.02 12.16 0.65
N ASP A 33 2.17 11.90 0.01
CA ASP A 33 2.30 11.91 -1.45
C ASP A 33 1.59 10.69 -2.06
N ALA A 34 1.77 9.52 -1.43
CA ALA A 34 1.01 8.32 -1.79
C ALA A 34 -0.51 8.50 -1.64
N TRP A 35 -0.98 9.17 -0.58
CA TRP A 35 -2.39 9.49 -0.41
C TRP A 35 -2.90 10.36 -1.56
N SER A 36 -2.17 11.42 -1.91
CA SER A 36 -2.54 12.29 -3.03
C SER A 36 -2.57 11.57 -4.38
N GLY A 37 -1.80 10.50 -4.55
CA GLY A 37 -1.82 9.67 -5.76
C GLY A 37 -2.85 8.54 -5.74
N LEU A 38 -3.31 8.13 -4.54
CA LEU A 38 -4.36 7.15 -4.35
C LEU A 38 -5.76 7.78 -4.48
N ASP A 39 -5.96 8.94 -3.88
CA ASP A 39 -7.21 9.72 -3.91
C ASP A 39 -7.19 10.75 -5.05
N ASP A 40 -7.19 10.27 -6.31
CA ASP A 40 -7.14 11.13 -7.51
C ASP A 40 -8.41 11.98 -7.67
N ASP A 41 -9.58 11.47 -7.24
CA ASP A 41 -10.85 12.20 -7.27
C ASP A 41 -10.94 13.26 -6.15
N GLY A 42 -10.05 13.19 -5.15
CA GLY A 42 -10.03 14.11 -4.01
C GLY A 42 -11.28 13.96 -3.13
N SER A 43 -11.84 12.75 -3.08
CA SER A 43 -13.05 12.44 -2.32
C SER A 43 -12.77 12.42 -0.81
N GLY A 44 -11.49 12.26 -0.42
CA GLY A 44 -11.04 12.16 0.96
C GLY A 44 -11.20 10.75 1.55
N ILE A 45 -11.65 9.79 0.75
CA ILE A 45 -11.76 8.37 1.05
C ILE A 45 -11.24 7.55 -0.14
N ILE A 46 -10.82 6.30 0.10
CA ILE A 46 -10.46 5.39 -0.98
C ILE A 46 -11.44 4.23 -0.96
N SER A 47 -12.32 4.18 -1.96
CA SER A 47 -13.29 3.09 -2.12
C SER A 47 -12.60 1.80 -2.55
N GLU A 48 -13.23 0.63 -2.33
CA GLU A 48 -12.69 -0.66 -2.80
C GLU A 48 -12.35 -0.62 -4.30
N GLU A 49 -13.20 0.01 -5.12
CA GLU A 49 -13.00 0.11 -6.57
C GLU A 49 -11.76 0.95 -6.94
N GLU A 50 -11.60 2.11 -6.29
CA GLU A 50 -10.46 3.01 -6.49
C GLU A 50 -9.16 2.35 -6.05
N TRP A 51 -9.22 1.62 -4.93
CA TRP A 51 -8.11 0.82 -4.46
C TRP A 51 -7.67 -0.20 -5.51
N PHE A 52 -8.59 -1.00 -6.07
CA PHE A 52 -8.26 -2.00 -7.09
C PHE A 52 -7.70 -1.38 -8.37
N GLN A 53 -8.27 -0.26 -8.82
CA GLN A 53 -7.76 0.44 -10.00
C GLN A 53 -6.37 1.02 -9.75
N CYS A 54 -6.14 1.59 -8.58
CA CYS A 54 -4.85 2.17 -8.23
C CYS A 54 -3.77 1.08 -8.15
N VAL A 55 -4.02 0.00 -7.41
CA VAL A 55 -3.05 -1.12 -7.29
C VAL A 55 -2.75 -1.78 -8.64
N GLU A 56 -3.72 -1.87 -9.55
CA GLU A 56 -3.51 -2.35 -10.92
C GLU A 56 -2.66 -1.36 -11.73
N SER A 57 -2.94 -0.06 -11.63
CA SER A 57 -2.22 1.01 -12.33
C SER A 57 -0.73 1.07 -11.94
N ILE A 58 -0.43 0.92 -10.65
CA ILE A 58 0.95 0.89 -10.14
C ILE A 58 1.63 -0.48 -10.32
N GLY A 59 0.90 -1.51 -10.74
CA GLY A 59 1.45 -2.85 -10.99
C GLY A 59 1.73 -3.65 -9.73
N TYR A 60 0.93 -3.49 -8.68
CA TYR A 60 1.05 -4.27 -7.45
C TYR A 60 0.40 -5.66 -7.63
N PHE A 61 1.21 -6.71 -7.53
CA PHE A 61 0.76 -8.12 -7.67
C PHE A 61 0.53 -8.84 -6.32
N GLY A 62 0.53 -8.12 -5.21
CA GLY A 62 0.32 -8.70 -3.88
C GLY A 62 -1.17 -8.89 -3.53
N PRO A 63 -1.46 -9.31 -2.29
CA PRO A 63 -2.83 -9.59 -1.84
C PRO A 63 -3.60 -8.29 -1.52
N ALA A 64 -3.92 -7.50 -2.54
CA ALA A 64 -4.57 -6.18 -2.40
C ALA A 64 -5.90 -6.23 -1.63
N ARG A 65 -6.71 -7.28 -1.79
CA ARG A 65 -7.94 -7.50 -0.99
C ARG A 65 -7.65 -7.64 0.50
N VAL A 66 -6.60 -8.39 0.84
CA VAL A 66 -6.23 -8.61 2.23
C VAL A 66 -5.72 -7.32 2.84
N VAL A 67 -4.91 -6.57 2.10
CA VAL A 67 -4.41 -5.27 2.56
C VAL A 67 -5.56 -4.27 2.76
N PHE A 68 -6.51 -4.21 1.83
CA PHE A 68 -7.71 -3.37 1.94
C PHE A 68 -8.50 -3.70 3.20
N ALA A 69 -8.84 -4.99 3.40
CA ALA A 69 -9.58 -5.45 4.58
C ALA A 69 -8.82 -5.30 5.92
N LEU A 70 -7.49 -5.14 5.88
CA LEU A 70 -6.71 -4.83 7.07
C LEU A 70 -6.71 -3.33 7.39
N LEU A 71 -6.88 -2.49 6.37
CA LEU A 71 -6.91 -1.04 6.47
C LEU A 71 -8.29 -0.53 6.86
N ASP A 72 -9.32 -1.09 6.24
CA ASP A 72 -10.73 -0.87 6.57
C ASP A 72 -11.05 -1.52 7.92
N SER A 73 -10.65 -0.84 9.00
CA SER A 73 -10.93 -1.29 10.36
C SER A 73 -12.35 -0.94 10.79
N SER A 74 -12.98 0.00 10.08
CA SER A 74 -14.36 0.42 10.28
C SER A 74 -15.38 -0.52 9.64
N ASP A 75 -14.96 -1.36 8.67
CA ASP A 75 -15.81 -2.26 7.86
C ASP A 75 -16.90 -1.48 7.11
N ASP A 76 -16.58 -0.24 6.72
CA ASP A 76 -17.50 0.64 5.98
C ASP A 76 -17.32 0.49 4.46
N GLY A 77 -16.28 -0.24 4.02
CA GLY A 77 -16.00 -0.50 2.60
C GLY A 77 -15.20 0.61 1.91
N ASP A 78 -14.67 1.54 2.69
CA ASP A 78 -13.80 2.63 2.25
C ASP A 78 -12.67 2.88 3.27
N ILE A 79 -11.53 3.35 2.78
CA ILE A 79 -10.38 3.71 3.62
C ILE A 79 -10.39 5.22 3.79
N SER A 80 -10.67 5.66 5.00
CA SER A 80 -10.59 7.07 5.36
C SER A 80 -9.15 7.54 5.56
N TYR A 81 -8.87 8.84 5.37
CA TYR A 81 -7.54 9.41 5.63
C TYR A 81 -7.01 9.08 7.04
N THR A 82 -7.89 9.00 8.04
CA THR A 82 -7.51 8.67 9.42
C THR A 82 -6.97 7.24 9.53
N GLU A 83 -7.62 6.27 8.88
CA GLU A 83 -7.19 4.87 8.84
C GLU A 83 -5.90 4.73 8.05
N PHE A 84 -5.81 5.43 6.92
CA PHE A 84 -4.60 5.47 6.13
C PHE A 84 -3.43 6.10 6.90
N SER A 85 -3.66 7.15 7.70
CA SER A 85 -2.61 7.77 8.52
C SER A 85 -2.03 6.80 9.56
N GLU A 86 -2.82 5.81 10.01
CA GLU A 86 -2.31 4.77 10.91
C GLU A 86 -1.21 3.91 10.27
N LEU A 87 -1.16 3.82 8.93
CA LEU A 87 -0.06 3.18 8.19
C LEU A 87 1.30 3.77 8.48
N GLN A 88 1.36 5.04 8.90
CA GLN A 88 2.62 5.69 9.26
C GLN A 88 3.34 4.99 10.41
N LYS A 89 2.61 4.26 11.26
CA LYS A 89 3.19 3.44 12.34
C LYS A 89 3.94 2.23 11.79
N TYR A 90 3.48 1.71 10.65
CA TYR A 90 4.02 0.53 9.99
C TYR A 90 5.16 0.89 9.03
N MET A 91 5.19 2.12 8.53
CA MET A 91 6.28 2.60 7.68
C MET A 91 7.66 2.36 8.32
N PRO A 92 8.57 1.64 7.64
CA PRO A 92 9.94 1.55 8.10
C PRO A 92 10.57 2.93 7.98
N LYS A 93 10.80 3.59 9.12
CA LYS A 93 11.61 4.81 9.15
C LYS A 93 12.95 4.51 8.47
N PRO A 94 13.42 5.37 7.55
CA PRO A 94 14.72 5.17 6.93
C PRO A 94 15.78 5.11 8.03
N LYS A 95 16.28 3.91 8.27
CA LYS A 95 17.49 3.67 9.06
C LYS A 95 18.61 3.83 8.04
N ASP A 96 19.51 4.78 8.30
CA ASP A 96 20.72 5.12 7.53
C ASP A 96 21.01 4.21 6.32
N VAL A 97 20.81 4.81 5.15
CA VAL A 97 20.94 4.25 3.81
C VAL A 97 22.13 3.29 3.63
N SER A 98 21.84 2.09 3.14
CA SER A 98 22.75 1.34 2.26
C SER A 98 21.98 0.28 1.48
N VAL A 99 21.00 0.70 0.69
CA VAL A 99 20.46 -0.16 -0.38
C VAL A 99 20.63 0.56 -1.71
N ALA A 100 21.46 -0.05 -2.56
CA ALA A 100 21.86 0.43 -3.86
C ALA A 100 20.64 0.63 -4.80
N PRO A 101 20.73 1.54 -5.77
CA PRO A 101 19.67 1.72 -6.78
C PRO A 101 19.51 0.43 -7.59
N CYS A 102 18.43 -0.32 -7.36
CA CYS A 102 17.98 -1.29 -8.34
C CYS A 102 17.38 -0.52 -9.53
N SER A 103 17.89 -0.80 -10.72
CA SER A 103 17.74 0.04 -11.90
C SER A 103 16.30 0.13 -12.43
N PRO A 104 15.90 1.25 -13.06
CA PRO A 104 14.64 1.35 -13.78
C PRO A 104 14.74 0.51 -15.05
N GLY A 105 13.92 -0.55 -15.16
CA GLY A 105 14.14 -1.55 -16.19
C GLY A 105 12.98 -2.45 -16.54
N VAL A 106 11.75 -1.93 -16.69
CA VAL A 106 10.85 -2.45 -17.74
C VAL A 106 10.15 -1.29 -18.46
N ARG A 107 10.77 -0.89 -19.57
CA ARG A 107 10.08 -0.14 -20.62
C ARG A 107 9.08 -1.08 -21.29
N GLY A 108 7.95 -0.51 -21.71
CA GLY A 108 6.75 -1.23 -22.08
C GLY A 108 6.90 -2.31 -23.15
N LEU A 109 5.93 -3.22 -23.13
CA LEU A 109 5.47 -3.88 -24.33
C LEU A 109 3.94 -3.83 -24.35
N THR A 110 3.45 -2.85 -25.10
CA THR A 110 2.23 -2.99 -25.87
C THR A 110 2.29 -4.29 -26.68
N CYS A 111 1.35 -5.22 -26.48
CA CYS A 111 1.01 -6.17 -27.53
C CYS A 111 -0.38 -5.80 -28.06
N PHE A 112 -0.36 -5.02 -29.14
CA PHE A 112 -1.50 -4.79 -30.01
C PHE A 112 -1.20 -5.54 -31.32
N SER A 113 -2.22 -6.25 -31.83
CA SER A 113 -2.25 -7.14 -33.01
C SER A 113 -1.78 -8.57 -32.83
#